data_AF-A0A939XH27-F1
#
_entry.id   AF-A0A939XH27-F1
#
_cell.length_a   1.000
_cell.length_b   1.000
_cell.length_c   1.000
_cell.angle_alpha   90.00
_cell.angle_beta   90.00
_cell.angle_gamma   90.00
#
_symmetry.space_group_name_H-M   'P 1'
#
loop_
_entity.id
_entity.type
_entity.pdbx_description
1 polymer ?
#
loop_
_entity_poly.entity_id
_entity_poly.type
_entity_poly.pdbx_seq_one_letter_code
_entity_poly.pdbx_strand_id
1 'polypeptide(L)'
;GKEFEEMLCNELIPYVDSHFKTKTDRNNRALAGLSMGGMTTKLISGRRVDMFASFGLLSGGQFAPGDFQDKSQIKYLFVGCGEKENPAGIKKSEADCKGAGYNIEGYVSEGTAHEFLTWRRCLYVMAQSLFKDTK
;
A
#
# COMPACT_ATOMS: atom_id res chain seq x y z
N GLY A 1 -9.81 -14.16 -1.14
CA GLY A 1 -8.46 -13.59 -1.33
C GLY A 1 -7.96 -13.86 -2.73
N LYS A 2 -7.64 -15.12 -3.04
CA LYS A 2 -7.12 -15.53 -4.37
C LYS A 2 -8.06 -15.20 -5.53
N GLU A 3 -9.36 -15.46 -5.39
CA GLU A 3 -10.36 -15.11 -6.41
C GLU A 3 -10.42 -13.60 -6.69
N PHE A 4 -10.33 -12.77 -5.64
CA PHE A 4 -10.27 -11.32 -5.80
C PHE A 4 -8.98 -10.87 -6.50
N GLU A 5 -7.84 -11.48 -6.16
CA GLU A 5 -6.57 -11.22 -6.84
C GLU A 5 -6.65 -11.60 -8.33
N GLU A 6 -7.22 -12.77 -8.65
CA GLU A 6 -7.40 -13.24 -10.04
C GLU A 6 -8.30 -12.29 -10.82
N MET A 7 -9.48 -11.94 -10.29
CA MET A 7 -10.37 -10.97 -10.93
C MET A 7 -9.69 -9.61 -11.10
N LEU A 8 -9.04 -9.08 -10.06
CA LEU A 8 -8.35 -7.79 -10.12
C LEU A 8 -7.29 -7.77 -11.23
N CYS A 9 -6.44 -8.81 -11.26
CA CYS A 9 -5.26 -8.83 -12.10
C CYS A 9 -5.54 -9.26 -13.55
N ASN A 10 -6.47 -10.19 -13.75
CA ASN A 10 -6.71 -10.80 -15.05
C ASN A 10 -7.94 -10.22 -15.76
N GLU A 11 -8.83 -9.52 -15.04
CA GLU A 11 -10.06 -8.95 -15.62
C GLU A 11 -10.09 -7.43 -15.45
N LEU A 12 -10.07 -6.93 -14.22
CA LEU A 12 -10.29 -5.51 -13.95
C LEU A 12 -9.16 -4.62 -14.48
N ILE A 13 -7.89 -4.96 -14.20
CA ILE A 13 -6.75 -4.17 -14.70
C ILE A 13 -6.72 -4.15 -16.24
N PRO A 14 -6.80 -5.29 -16.96
CA PRO A 14 -6.86 -5.29 -18.42
C PRO A 14 -8.04 -4.48 -18.98
N TYR A 15 -9.20 -4.54 -18.32
CA TYR A 15 -10.36 -3.71 -18.71
C TYR A 15 -10.03 -2.22 -18.56
N VAL A 16 -9.53 -1.79 -17.41
CA VAL A 16 -9.20 -0.37 -17.17
C VAL A 16 -8.13 0.12 -18.15
N ASP A 17 -7.08 -0.67 -18.39
CA ASP A 17 -5.98 -0.30 -19.28
C ASP A 17 -6.40 -0.23 -20.77
N SER A 18 -7.44 -0.97 -21.17
CA SER A 18 -7.98 -0.93 -22.54
C SER A 18 -9.04 0.15 -22.76
N HIS A 19 -9.70 0.63 -21.70
CA HIS A 19 -10.81 1.59 -21.80
C HIS A 19 -10.44 3.01 -21.36
N PHE A 20 -9.33 3.18 -20.63
CA PHE A 20 -8.85 4.47 -20.16
C PHE A 20 -7.38 4.70 -20.57
N LYS A 21 -6.97 5.97 -20.65
CA LYS A 21 -5.58 6.33 -20.95
C LYS A 21 -4.70 6.15 -19.72
N THR A 22 -4.28 4.92 -19.44
CA THR A 22 -3.41 4.60 -18.31
C THR A 22 -1.95 4.49 -18.74
N LYS A 23 -1.05 4.58 -17.76
CA LYS A 23 0.32 4.06 -17.88
C LYS A 23 0.30 2.65 -17.33
N THR A 24 0.49 1.65 -18.20
CA THR A 24 0.22 0.24 -17.87
C THR A 24 1.38 -0.44 -17.14
N ASP A 25 2.54 0.21 -17.05
CA ASP A 25 3.70 -0.32 -16.36
C ASP A 25 3.50 -0.33 -14.83
N ARG A 26 4.12 -1.32 -14.18
CA ARG A 26 4.03 -1.53 -12.73
C ARG A 26 4.47 -0.33 -11.89
N ASN A 27 5.39 0.50 -12.40
CA ASN A 27 5.90 1.65 -11.63
C ASN A 27 4.85 2.78 -11.55
N ASN A 28 3.87 2.77 -12.45
CA ASN A 28 2.71 3.65 -12.44
C ASN A 28 1.44 3.00 -11.88
N ARG A 29 1.57 1.84 -11.20
CA ARG A 29 0.44 1.15 -10.57
C ARG A 29 0.65 0.96 -9.06
N ALA A 30 -0.36 1.35 -8.29
CA ALA A 30 -0.39 1.23 -6.83
C ALA A 30 -1.62 0.46 -6.36
N LEU A 31 -1.51 -0.26 -5.25
CA LEU A 31 -2.64 -0.93 -4.59
C LEU A 31 -2.70 -0.55 -3.12
N ALA A 32 -3.84 -0.05 -2.67
CA ALA A 32 -4.08 0.28 -1.28
C ALA A 32 -5.42 -0.28 -0.81
N GLY A 33 -5.51 -0.59 0.48
CA GLY A 33 -6.73 -1.13 1.07
C GLY A 33 -6.86 -0.77 2.53
N LEU A 34 -8.10 -0.61 2.98
CA LEU A 34 -8.44 -0.34 4.37
C LEU A 34 -8.90 -1.60 5.10
N SER A 35 -8.54 -1.76 6.38
CA SER A 35 -8.96 -2.88 7.23
C SER A 35 -8.72 -4.26 6.56
N MET A 36 -9.77 -5.06 6.32
CA MET A 36 -9.69 -6.30 5.54
C MET A 36 -9.16 -6.12 4.11
N GLY A 37 -9.48 -4.98 3.48
CA GLY A 37 -8.88 -4.59 2.21
C GLY A 37 -7.38 -4.40 2.33
N GLY A 38 -6.89 -3.84 3.43
CA GLY A 38 -5.44 -3.71 3.69
C GLY A 38 -4.78 -5.07 3.89
N MET A 39 -5.41 -5.99 4.63
CA MET A 39 -4.92 -7.38 4.73
C MET A 39 -4.87 -8.06 3.34
N THR A 40 -5.85 -7.79 2.49
CA THR A 40 -5.86 -8.30 1.11
C THR A 40 -4.74 -7.67 0.26
N THR A 41 -4.55 -6.36 0.33
CA THR A 41 -3.44 -5.64 -0.30
C THR A 41 -2.10 -6.20 0.14
N LYS A 42 -1.93 -6.48 1.43
CA LYS A 42 -0.72 -7.07 2.01
C LYS A 42 -0.42 -8.46 1.43
N LEU A 43 -1.43 -9.30 1.28
CA LEU A 43 -1.26 -10.62 0.67
C LEU A 43 -0.89 -10.52 -0.82
N ILE A 44 -1.51 -9.59 -1.55
CA ILE A 44 -1.23 -9.35 -2.96
C ILE A 44 0.16 -8.74 -3.15
N SER A 45 0.62 -7.87 -2.24
CA SER A 45 1.89 -7.16 -2.38
C SER A 45 3.10 -8.08 -2.43
N GLY A 46 3.08 -9.20 -1.70
CA GLY A 46 4.15 -10.20 -1.75
C GLY A 46 4.11 -11.10 -2.99
N ARG A 47 2.98 -11.15 -3.71
CA ARG A 47 2.77 -12.05 -4.86
C ARG A 47 2.78 -11.35 -6.20
N ARG A 48 2.30 -10.10 -6.26
CA ARG A 48 2.05 -9.35 -7.49
C ARG A 48 2.92 -8.12 -7.65
N VAL A 49 4.19 -8.25 -7.23
CA VAL A 49 5.22 -7.25 -7.48
C VAL A 49 5.49 -7.07 -8.98
N ASP A 50 5.13 -8.02 -9.83
CA ASP A 50 5.15 -7.88 -11.30
C ASP A 50 4.16 -6.83 -11.80
N MET A 51 3.01 -6.64 -11.12
CA MET A 51 1.94 -5.74 -11.55
C MET A 51 1.94 -4.39 -10.84
N PHE A 52 2.39 -4.34 -9.59
CA PHE A 52 2.36 -3.16 -8.74
C PHE A 52 3.73 -2.89 -8.15
N ALA A 53 4.10 -1.61 -8.04
CA ALA A 53 5.34 -1.20 -7.37
C ALA A 53 5.11 -0.45 -6.06
N SER A 54 3.87 -0.01 -5.79
CA SER A 54 3.53 0.81 -4.63
C SER A 54 2.35 0.25 -3.85
N PHE A 55 2.44 0.19 -2.53
CA PHE A 55 1.42 -0.45 -1.69
C PHE A 55 1.03 0.37 -0.46
N GLY A 56 -0.23 0.32 -0.05
CA GLY A 56 -0.74 1.05 1.12
C GLY A 56 -1.66 0.23 2.03
N LEU A 57 -1.38 0.21 3.34
CA LEU A 57 -2.20 -0.44 4.35
C LEU A 57 -2.85 0.60 5.26
N LEU A 58 -4.17 0.76 5.18
CA LEU A 58 -4.93 1.77 5.92
C LEU A 58 -5.70 1.10 7.07
N SER A 59 -5.20 1.16 8.30
CA SER A 59 -5.67 0.37 9.44
C SER A 59 -5.72 -1.14 9.11
N GLY A 60 -4.79 -1.62 8.28
CA GLY A 60 -4.86 -2.92 7.62
C GLY A 60 -3.64 -3.83 7.85
N GLY A 61 -2.86 -3.55 8.90
CA GLY A 61 -1.64 -4.27 9.24
C GLY A 61 -0.37 -3.43 9.05
N GLN A 62 0.77 -4.10 9.00
CA GLN A 62 2.11 -3.52 8.90
C GLN A 62 2.91 -4.18 7.76
N PHE A 63 3.93 -3.49 7.25
CA PHE A 63 5.01 -4.10 6.50
C PHE A 63 6.20 -4.45 7.40
N ALA A 64 6.94 -5.46 7.00
CA ALA A 64 8.20 -5.93 7.55
C ALA A 64 9.18 -6.15 6.38
N PRO A 65 10.49 -5.97 6.59
CA PRO A 65 11.47 -6.12 5.52
C PRO A 65 11.43 -7.46 4.76
N GLY A 66 11.04 -8.54 5.45
CA GLY A 66 10.97 -9.90 4.89
C GLY A 66 9.71 -10.23 4.09
N ASP A 67 8.78 -9.29 3.91
CA ASP A 67 7.57 -9.54 3.10
C ASP A 67 7.85 -9.62 1.61
N PHE A 68 8.97 -9.07 1.15
CA PHE A 68 9.33 -8.99 -0.26
C PHE A 68 10.65 -9.73 -0.50
N GLN A 69 10.69 -10.54 -1.56
CA GLN A 69 11.89 -11.30 -1.95
C GLN A 69 12.96 -10.37 -2.52
N ASP A 70 12.55 -9.38 -3.32
CA ASP A 70 13.44 -8.38 -3.91
C ASP A 70 12.92 -6.97 -3.63
N LYS A 71 13.64 -6.26 -2.74
CA LYS A 71 13.38 -4.87 -2.39
C LYS A 71 13.37 -3.95 -3.61
N SER A 72 14.21 -4.21 -4.62
CA SER A 72 14.39 -3.32 -5.77
C SER A 72 13.13 -3.18 -6.62
N GLN A 73 12.21 -4.15 -6.51
CA GLN A 73 10.91 -4.09 -7.16
C GLN A 73 9.99 -3.06 -6.46
N ILE A 74 10.21 -2.73 -5.20
CA ILE A 74 9.30 -1.87 -4.42
C ILE A 74 9.69 -0.40 -4.56
N LYS A 75 8.77 0.41 -5.09
CA LYS A 75 8.92 1.87 -5.27
C LYS A 75 8.50 2.65 -4.04
N TYR A 76 7.40 2.26 -3.40
CA TYR A 76 6.85 2.97 -2.24
C TYR A 76 5.94 2.09 -1.39
N LEU A 77 6.03 2.24 -0.08
CA LEU A 77 5.14 1.62 0.89
C LEU A 77 4.48 2.69 1.76
N PHE A 78 3.25 2.45 2.17
CA PHE A 78 2.53 3.29 3.12
C PHE A 78 1.84 2.43 4.18
N VAL A 79 1.93 2.84 5.44
CA VAL A 79 1.19 2.24 6.55
C VAL A 79 0.56 3.35 7.38
N GLY A 80 -0.74 3.24 7.64
CA GLY A 80 -1.44 4.24 8.45
C GLY A 80 -2.49 3.64 9.36
N CYS A 81 -2.79 4.31 10.47
CA CYS A 81 -3.92 3.97 11.34
C CYS A 81 -4.41 5.21 12.11
N GLY A 82 -5.53 5.07 12.82
CA GLY A 82 -6.01 6.04 13.80
C GLY A 82 -5.17 5.98 15.07
N GLU A 83 -5.06 7.09 15.77
CA GLU A 83 -4.31 7.19 17.03
C GLU A 83 -4.83 6.22 18.09
N LYS A 84 -6.14 5.96 18.14
CA LYS A 84 -6.77 5.04 19.09
C LYS A 84 -6.68 3.57 18.69
N GLU A 85 -5.91 3.25 17.65
CA GLU A 85 -5.67 1.87 17.19
C GLU A 85 -4.29 1.38 17.66
N ASN A 86 -3.41 0.97 16.74
CA ASN A 86 -2.04 0.51 17.04
C ASN A 86 -0.98 1.41 16.39
N PRO A 87 -0.82 2.68 16.84
CA PRO A 87 0.17 3.61 16.28
C PRO A 87 1.62 3.15 16.53
N ALA A 88 1.86 2.38 17.61
CA ALA A 88 3.18 1.80 17.88
C ALA A 88 3.60 0.80 16.78
N GLY A 89 2.67 -0.02 16.30
CA GLY A 89 2.89 -0.93 15.18
C GLY A 89 3.23 -0.21 13.88
N ILE A 90 2.55 0.91 13.59
CA ILE A 90 2.84 1.75 12.41
C ILE A 90 4.25 2.33 12.48
N LYS A 91 4.63 2.92 13.62
CA LYS A 91 5.97 3.50 13.83
C LYS A 91 7.07 2.44 13.73
N LYS A 92 6.85 1.25 14.30
CA LYS A 92 7.79 0.13 14.20
C LYS A 92 7.95 -0.34 12.75
N SER A 93 6.84 -0.52 12.04
CA SER A 93 6.85 -0.92 10.63
C SER A 93 7.64 0.05 9.77
N GLU A 94 7.38 1.35 9.93
CA GLU A 94 8.12 2.39 9.22
C GLU A 94 9.62 2.35 9.56
N ALA A 95 9.98 2.28 10.84
CA ALA A 95 11.37 2.24 11.28
C ALA A 95 12.13 1.02 10.74
N ASP A 96 11.55 -0.18 10.85
CA ASP A 96 12.18 -1.43 10.40
C ASP A 96 12.37 -1.42 8.88
N CYS A 97 11.34 -1.02 8.12
CA CYS A 97 11.41 -0.96 6.67
C CYS A 97 12.36 0.15 6.18
N LYS A 98 12.40 1.33 6.82
CA LYS A 98 13.42 2.35 6.52
C LYS A 98 14.83 1.84 6.82
N GLY A 99 15.02 1.13 7.93
CA GLY A 99 16.30 0.50 8.30
C GLY A 99 16.79 -0.51 7.27
N ALA A 100 15.87 -1.22 6.61
CA ALA A 100 16.17 -2.11 5.47
C ALA A 100 16.25 -1.37 4.10
N GLY A 101 16.12 -0.04 4.10
CA GLY A 101 16.26 0.80 2.92
C GLY A 101 15.05 0.79 1.98
N TYR A 102 13.84 0.50 2.48
CA TYR A 102 12.61 0.72 1.74
C TYR A 102 12.20 2.20 1.79
N ASN A 103 11.63 2.69 0.70
CA ASN A 103 10.90 3.95 0.69
C ASN A 103 9.51 3.71 1.31
N ILE A 104 9.34 4.03 2.59
CA ILE A 104 8.09 3.84 3.33
C ILE A 104 7.71 5.09 4.12
N GLU A 105 6.41 5.35 4.22
CA GLU A 105 5.84 6.42 5.03
C GLU A 105 4.82 5.85 6.04
N GLY A 106 4.99 6.22 7.30
CA GLY A 106 4.06 5.91 8.39
C GLY A 106 3.19 7.11 8.76
N TYR A 107 1.88 6.89 8.93
CA TYR A 107 0.95 7.96 9.32
C TYR A 107 0.01 7.55 10.47
N VAL A 108 -0.12 8.41 11.46
CA VAL A 108 -1.09 8.25 12.55
C VAL A 108 -2.10 9.38 12.50
N SER A 109 -3.38 9.03 12.39
CA SER A 109 -4.46 10.00 12.34
C SER A 109 -4.92 10.38 13.75
N GLU A 110 -4.54 11.58 14.18
CA GLU A 110 -4.85 12.12 15.50
C GLU A 110 -6.36 12.18 15.79
N GLY A 111 -6.73 11.79 17.01
CA GLY A 111 -8.10 11.83 17.54
C GLY A 111 -9.05 10.74 17.02
N THR A 112 -8.61 9.92 16.07
CA THR A 112 -9.46 8.96 15.34
C THR A 112 -9.18 7.51 15.70
N ALA A 113 -10.12 6.62 15.39
CA ALA A 113 -10.01 5.18 15.58
C ALA A 113 -10.16 4.42 14.23
N HIS A 114 -10.77 3.24 14.25
CA HIS A 114 -11.03 2.42 13.06
C HIS A 114 -12.24 2.94 12.26
N GLU A 115 -12.11 4.10 11.64
CA GLU A 115 -13.22 4.83 11.03
C GLU A 115 -12.83 5.54 9.72
N PHE A 116 -13.84 5.97 8.94
CA PHE A 116 -13.60 6.56 7.63
C PHE A 116 -12.77 7.85 7.65
N LEU A 117 -12.79 8.63 8.74
CA LEU A 117 -11.95 9.84 8.81
C LEU A 117 -10.46 9.47 8.81
N THR A 118 -10.08 8.40 9.50
CA THR A 118 -8.73 7.82 9.45
C THR A 118 -8.35 7.49 8.02
N TRP A 119 -9.20 6.75 7.32
CA TRP A 119 -8.88 6.28 5.97
C TRP A 119 -8.84 7.41 4.93
N ARG A 120 -9.71 8.42 5.07
CA ARG A 120 -9.66 9.63 4.23
C ARG A 120 -8.33 10.37 4.41
N ARG A 121 -7.88 10.55 5.65
CA ARG A 121 -6.61 11.21 5.96
C ARG A 121 -5.41 10.38 5.50
N CYS A 122 -5.44 9.07 5.71
CA CYS A 122 -4.41 8.16 5.20
C CYS A 122 -4.29 8.25 3.67
N LEU A 123 -5.42 8.19 2.94
CA LEU A 123 -5.42 8.33 1.48
C LEU A 123 -4.87 9.70 1.04
N TYR A 124 -5.28 10.77 1.72
CA TYR A 124 -4.78 12.12 1.44
C TYR A 124 -3.25 12.23 1.58
N VAL A 125 -2.68 11.64 2.63
CA VAL A 125 -1.21 11.65 2.84
C VAL A 125 -0.54 10.76 1.79
N MET A 126 -0.96 9.50 1.68
CA MET A 126 -0.38 8.52 0.76
C MET A 126 -0.37 9.02 -0.69
N ALA A 127 -1.49 9.57 -1.17
CA ALA A 127 -1.64 9.96 -2.57
C ALA A 127 -0.64 11.05 -3.00
N GLN A 128 -0.16 11.88 -2.07
CA GLN A 128 0.83 12.91 -2.36
C GLN A 128 2.21 12.33 -2.68
N SER A 129 2.50 11.10 -2.25
CA SER A 129 3.81 10.46 -2.44
C SER A 129 3.83 9.51 -3.64
N LEU A 130 2.67 9.15 -4.19
CA LEU A 130 2.56 8.25 -5.34
C LEU A 130 3.07 8.88 -6.64
N PHE A 131 3.70 8.03 -7.47
CA PHE A 131 4.12 8.33 -8.84
C PHE A 131 5.05 9.55 -9.00
N LYS A 132 5.72 9.95 -7.92
CA LYS A 132 6.83 10.89 -7.99
C LYS A 132 8.04 10.18 -8.59
N ASP A 133 8.73 10.87 -9.49
CA ASP A 133 10.03 10.43 -9.96
C ASP A 133 11.00 10.41 -8.77
N THR A 134 11.62 9.26 -8.50
CA THR A 134 12.77 9.18 -7.60
C THR A 134 13.88 10.03 -8.21
N LYS A 135 14.15 11.20 -7.62
CA LYS A 135 15.34 12.01 -7.91
C LYS A 135 16.61 11.22 -7.60
#